data_AF-A0A5N5L1W6-F1
#
_entry.id   AF-A0A5N5L1W6-F1
#
_cell.length_a   1.000
_cell.length_b   1.000
_cell.length_c   1.000
_cell.angle_alpha   90.00
_cell.angle_beta   90.00
_cell.angle_gamma   90.00
#
_symmetry.space_group_name_H-M   'P 1'
#
loop_
_entity.id
_entity.type
_entity.pdbx_description
1 polymer ?
#
loop_
_entity_poly.entity_id
_entity_poly.type
_entity_poly.pdbx_seq_one_letter_code
_entity_poly.pdbx_strand_id
1 'polypeptide(L)'
;MIETIVEEGKVEDASGMDFYLWHSDLLPRNIMVDVDSTPMITGIIDWDEAVYAPKFATALAPWWLWELPPPEEEQEKKPEGEDDDPYTYHVDPMEDEETFEKVDSEPPELAAVKRAWEEAIGPEYAESAMSHYAILARRVLRFSLAWQWAYWWQDLYSQTLAEWKALRPVEESEEESDDDSDDSDDDSDDSEDASEDGSEDEENPEAEAGDIPEDDGDEIWESYSEDEDEDDA
;
A
#
# COMPACT_ATOMS: atom_id res chain seq x y z
N MET A 1 6.70 13.56 -5.05
CA MET A 1 5.53 13.57 -4.13
C MET A 1 5.98 13.28 -2.71
N ILE A 2 6.51 12.10 -2.40
CA ILE A 2 7.00 11.76 -1.04
C ILE A 2 7.99 12.82 -0.51
N GLU A 3 8.96 13.23 -1.33
CA GLU A 3 9.90 14.30 -0.99
C GLU A 3 9.19 15.59 -0.55
N THR A 4 8.13 15.97 -1.27
CA THR A 4 7.36 17.17 -0.97
C THR A 4 6.51 17.05 0.31
N ILE A 5 6.08 15.83 0.69
CA ILE A 5 5.41 15.56 1.98
C ILE A 5 6.38 15.82 3.14
N VAL A 6 7.62 15.36 2.96
CA VAL A 6 8.70 15.48 3.94
C VAL A 6 9.15 16.94 4.07
N GLU A 7 9.37 17.63 2.94
CA GLU A 7 9.77 19.05 2.90
C GLU A 7 8.75 19.97 3.59
N GLU A 8 7.45 19.68 3.45
CA GLU A 8 6.38 20.44 4.09
C GLU A 8 6.23 20.14 5.60
N GLY A 9 7.05 19.24 6.15
CA GLY A 9 6.99 18.81 7.55
C GLY A 9 5.67 18.13 7.91
N LYS A 10 4.93 17.61 6.92
CA LYS A 10 3.66 16.90 7.11
C LYS A 10 3.88 15.47 7.59
N VAL A 11 5.04 14.93 7.24
CA VAL A 11 5.60 13.68 7.74
C VAL A 11 7.04 13.98 8.15
N GLU A 12 7.53 13.31 9.20
CA GLU A 12 8.91 13.47 9.63
C GLU A 12 9.90 13.15 8.48
N ASP A 13 11.11 13.71 8.53
CA ASP A 13 12.14 13.41 7.54
C ASP A 13 12.79 12.05 7.80
N ALA A 14 12.82 11.19 6.77
CA ALA A 14 13.35 9.85 6.83
C ALA A 14 14.87 9.79 7.00
N SER A 15 15.60 10.90 6.78
CA SER A 15 17.06 10.97 6.86
C SER A 15 17.64 10.63 8.25
N GLY A 16 16.80 10.56 9.29
CA GLY A 16 17.13 10.05 10.62
C GLY A 16 16.06 9.16 11.26
N MET A 17 15.11 8.62 10.47
CA MET A 17 14.03 7.79 11.02
C MET A 17 14.43 6.34 11.22
N ASP A 18 13.87 5.75 12.27
CA ASP A 18 13.81 4.31 12.43
C ASP A 18 12.89 3.73 11.33
N PHE A 19 13.41 2.76 10.58
CA PHE A 19 12.59 1.92 9.72
C PHE A 19 12.06 0.75 10.53
N TYR A 20 10.79 0.43 10.31
CA TYR A 20 10.10 -0.67 10.98
C TYR A 20 9.71 -1.71 9.96
N LEU A 21 9.75 -2.98 10.37
CA LEU A 21 9.19 -4.06 9.57
C LEU A 21 7.67 -3.88 9.53
N TRP A 22 7.13 -3.69 8.34
CA TRP A 22 5.72 -3.44 8.09
C TRP A 22 5.08 -4.61 7.37
N HIS A 23 3.99 -5.12 7.96
CA HIS A 23 3.08 -6.05 7.31
C HIS A 23 2.03 -5.26 6.52
N SER A 24 2.20 -5.14 5.20
CA SER A 24 1.32 -4.35 4.31
C SER A 24 -0.12 -4.85 4.31
N ASP A 25 -0.30 -6.16 4.51
CA ASP A 25 -1.57 -6.88 4.41
C ASP A 25 -2.10 -7.37 5.78
N LEU A 26 -2.03 -6.52 6.82
CA LEU A 26 -2.45 -6.92 8.16
C LEU A 26 -3.98 -6.87 8.32
N LEU A 27 -4.64 -7.92 7.82
CA LEU A 27 -6.09 -8.12 7.83
C LEU A 27 -6.49 -9.29 8.74
N PRO A 28 -7.79 -9.44 9.13
CA PRO A 28 -8.23 -10.50 10.03
C PRO A 28 -7.77 -11.91 9.65
N ARG A 29 -7.76 -12.20 8.34
CA ARG A 29 -7.30 -13.49 7.80
C ARG A 29 -5.85 -13.83 8.15
N ASN A 30 -5.03 -12.81 8.42
CA ASN A 30 -3.61 -12.92 8.71
C ASN A 30 -3.30 -12.87 10.21
N ILE A 31 -4.33 -12.88 11.07
CA ILE A 31 -4.20 -12.86 12.53
C ILE A 31 -4.73 -14.19 13.10
N MET A 32 -3.86 -14.94 13.78
CA MET A 32 -4.25 -16.15 14.49
C MET A 32 -4.72 -15.82 15.91
N VAL A 33 -5.84 -16.41 16.33
CA VAL A 33 -6.43 -16.20 17.65
C VAL A 33 -6.72 -17.54 18.32
N ASP A 34 -6.32 -17.68 19.58
CA ASP A 34 -6.80 -18.76 20.46
C ASP A 34 -8.17 -18.35 21.05
N VAL A 35 -9.22 -19.08 20.66
CA VAL A 35 -10.61 -18.84 21.08
C VAL A 35 -11.02 -19.62 22.33
N ASP A 36 -10.25 -20.64 22.72
CA ASP A 36 -10.55 -21.50 23.87
C ASP A 36 -10.07 -20.87 25.20
N SER A 37 -9.11 -19.95 25.10
CA SER A 37 -8.66 -19.08 26.18
C SER A 37 -9.36 -17.71 26.14
N THR A 38 -9.12 -16.84 27.12
CA THR A 38 -9.39 -15.39 26.94
C THR A 38 -8.77 -14.97 25.59
N PRO A 39 -9.54 -14.41 24.64
CA PRO A 39 -9.13 -14.31 23.24
C PRO A 39 -7.77 -13.66 23.14
N MET A 40 -6.79 -14.42 22.66
CA MET A 40 -5.38 -14.03 22.62
C MET A 40 -4.85 -14.22 21.20
N ILE A 41 -4.23 -13.18 20.66
CA ILE A 41 -3.51 -13.26 19.40
C ILE A 41 -2.31 -14.18 19.61
N THR A 42 -2.23 -15.27 18.85
CA THR A 42 -1.17 -16.29 18.96
C THR A 42 -0.11 -16.15 17.87
N GLY A 43 -0.43 -15.48 16.77
CA GLY A 43 0.49 -15.30 15.65
C GLY A 43 -0.04 -14.33 14.59
N ILE A 44 0.89 -13.85 13.77
CA ILE A 44 0.63 -13.11 12.53
C ILE A 44 1.30 -13.92 11.42
N ILE A 45 0.56 -14.23 10.36
CA ILE A 45 1.00 -15.03 9.21
C ILE A 45 1.00 -14.18 7.94
N ASP A 46 1.47 -14.73 6.82
CA ASP A 46 1.44 -14.09 5.49
C ASP A 46 2.36 -12.87 5.33
N TRP A 47 3.65 -13.07 5.63
CA TRP A 47 4.69 -12.03 5.60
C TRP A 47 5.35 -11.83 4.23
N ASP A 48 4.80 -12.40 3.15
CA ASP A 48 5.45 -12.43 1.83
C ASP A 48 5.61 -11.03 1.22
N GLU A 49 4.75 -10.08 1.60
CA GLU A 49 4.79 -8.68 1.18
C GLU A 49 5.45 -7.74 2.21
N ALA A 50 6.08 -8.28 3.25
CA ALA A 50 6.64 -7.45 4.31
C ALA A 50 7.77 -6.54 3.81
N VAL A 51 7.73 -5.26 4.19
CA VAL A 51 8.73 -4.26 3.79
C VAL A 51 9.27 -3.51 4.98
N TYR A 52 10.50 -3.01 4.89
CA TYR A 52 10.97 -1.99 5.82
C TYR A 52 10.43 -0.63 5.38
N ALA A 53 9.64 0.01 6.24
CA ALA A 53 9.02 1.29 5.93
C ALA A 53 9.20 2.30 7.08
N PRO A 54 9.12 3.61 6.78
CA PRO A 54 9.16 4.63 7.82
C PRO A 54 7.98 4.50 8.79
N LYS A 55 8.12 5.03 10.00
CA LYS A 55 7.11 4.93 11.07
C LYS A 55 5.68 5.24 10.62
N PHE A 56 5.49 6.31 9.85
CA PHE A 56 4.16 6.74 9.40
C PHE A 56 3.45 5.69 8.52
N ALA A 57 4.22 4.83 7.85
CA ALA A 57 3.69 3.74 7.03
C ALA A 57 3.04 2.65 7.88
N THR A 58 3.63 2.41 9.06
CA THR A 58 3.13 1.43 10.04
C THR A 58 2.01 1.96 10.91
N ALA A 59 1.75 3.28 10.88
CA ALA A 59 0.71 3.95 11.66
C ALA A 59 -0.68 3.77 11.05
N LEU A 60 -1.13 2.52 10.94
CA LEU A 60 -2.43 2.16 10.38
C LEU A 60 -3.47 2.01 11.49
N ALA A 61 -4.59 2.68 11.31
CA ALA A 61 -5.80 2.34 12.04
C ALA A 61 -6.38 1.00 11.53
N PRO A 62 -6.94 0.14 12.40
CA PRO A 62 -7.55 -1.11 11.98
C PRO A 62 -8.98 -0.83 11.46
N TRP A 63 -9.08 -0.14 10.32
CA TRP A 63 -10.36 0.32 9.75
C TRP A 63 -11.38 -0.81 9.56
N TRP A 64 -10.90 -2.00 9.21
CA TRP A 64 -11.70 -3.21 9.09
C TRP A 64 -12.42 -3.62 10.40
N LEU A 65 -11.98 -3.15 11.58
CA LEU A 65 -12.71 -3.32 12.85
C LEU A 65 -13.88 -2.36 13.02
N TRP A 66 -13.94 -1.31 12.20
CA TRP A 66 -14.89 -0.20 12.30
C TRP A 66 -15.95 -0.25 11.20
N GLU A 67 -15.95 -1.31 10.41
CA GLU A 67 -16.94 -1.56 9.37
C GLU A 67 -17.89 -2.68 9.84
N LEU A 68 -19.19 -2.46 9.67
CA LEU A 68 -20.14 -3.56 9.81
C LEU A 68 -20.01 -4.43 8.56
N PRO A 69 -20.01 -5.77 8.70
CA PRO A 69 -20.17 -6.62 7.54
C PRO A 69 -21.47 -6.22 6.81
N PRO A 70 -21.49 -6.23 5.47
CA PRO A 70 -22.71 -5.95 4.74
C PRO A 70 -23.82 -6.90 5.20
N PRO A 71 -25.07 -6.40 5.33
CA PRO A 71 -26.18 -7.23 5.78
C PRO A 71 -26.33 -8.47 4.90
N GLU A 72 -26.69 -9.61 5.48
CA GLU A 72 -26.78 -10.92 4.79
C GLU A 72 -27.64 -10.87 3.51
N GLU A 73 -28.58 -9.92 3.40
CA GLU A 73 -29.44 -9.73 2.23
C GLU A 73 -28.73 -9.02 1.04
N GLU A 74 -27.66 -8.28 1.32
CA GLU A 74 -26.82 -7.56 0.34
C GLU A 74 -25.52 -8.32 0.02
N GLN A 75 -25.19 -9.37 0.77
CA GLN A 75 -24.20 -10.37 0.35
C GLN A 75 -24.80 -11.12 -0.84
N GLU A 76 -24.58 -10.58 -2.03
CA GLU A 76 -25.38 -10.84 -3.22
C GLU A 76 -25.66 -12.32 -3.45
N LYS A 77 -26.92 -12.61 -3.79
CA LYS A 77 -27.25 -13.72 -4.68
C LYS A 77 -26.31 -13.64 -5.87
N LYS A 78 -25.31 -14.52 -5.92
CA LYS A 78 -24.55 -14.79 -7.14
C LYS A 78 -25.55 -14.84 -8.32
N PRO A 79 -25.36 -14.07 -9.39
CA PRO A 79 -26.20 -14.21 -10.57
C PRO A 79 -26.12 -15.68 -11.02
N GLU A 80 -27.28 -16.36 -11.06
CA GLU A 80 -27.35 -17.76 -11.50
C GLU A 80 -26.78 -17.86 -12.93
N GLY A 81 -25.54 -18.33 -13.08
CA GLY A 81 -24.93 -18.60 -14.38
C GLY A 81 -23.54 -18.00 -14.64
N GLU A 82 -22.90 -17.30 -13.70
CA GLU A 82 -21.45 -17.07 -13.77
C GLU A 82 -20.72 -18.30 -13.25
N ASP A 83 -19.81 -18.83 -14.08
CA ASP A 83 -19.01 -20.01 -13.76
C ASP A 83 -18.35 -19.81 -12.39
N ASP A 84 -18.62 -20.72 -11.46
CA ASP A 84 -17.99 -20.78 -10.14
C ASP A 84 -16.48 -20.97 -10.33
N ASP A 85 -15.74 -19.88 -10.52
CA ASP A 85 -14.33 -19.87 -10.15
C ASP A 85 -14.29 -19.70 -8.61
N PRO A 86 -13.94 -20.78 -7.87
CA PRO A 86 -13.88 -20.74 -6.42
C PRO A 86 -12.79 -19.79 -5.88
N TYR A 87 -11.95 -19.22 -6.76
CA TYR A 87 -10.93 -18.24 -6.41
C TYR A 87 -11.33 -16.79 -6.65
N THR A 88 -12.47 -16.51 -7.32
CA THR A 88 -13.06 -15.17 -7.35
C THR A 88 -13.87 -14.91 -6.08
N TYR A 89 -13.18 -14.85 -4.95
CA TYR A 89 -13.65 -13.99 -3.87
C TYR A 89 -13.54 -12.56 -4.39
N HIS A 90 -14.65 -12.01 -4.90
CA HIS A 90 -14.83 -10.57 -5.09
C HIS A 90 -14.94 -9.87 -3.73
N VAL A 91 -13.95 -10.06 -2.86
CA VAL A 91 -13.62 -9.00 -1.92
C VAL A 91 -12.99 -7.98 -2.84
N ASP A 92 -13.74 -6.93 -3.19
CA ASP A 92 -13.16 -5.82 -3.91
C ASP A 92 -11.93 -5.41 -3.09
N PRO A 93 -10.69 -5.50 -3.63
CA PRO A 93 -9.50 -5.16 -2.84
C PRO A 93 -9.48 -3.68 -2.39
N MET A 94 -10.54 -2.91 -2.72
CA MET A 94 -10.90 -1.60 -2.20
C MET A 94 -11.80 -1.59 -0.95
N GLU A 95 -12.43 -2.67 -0.49
CA GLU A 95 -13.29 -2.59 0.71
C GLU A 95 -12.48 -2.22 1.96
N ASP A 96 -11.22 -2.63 2.05
CA ASP A 96 -10.30 -2.26 3.14
C ASP A 96 -9.62 -0.88 2.93
N GLU A 97 -10.19 -0.01 2.07
CA GLU A 97 -9.61 1.29 1.81
C GLU A 97 -9.77 2.22 3.01
N GLU A 98 -8.63 2.67 3.53
CA GLU A 98 -8.50 3.76 4.48
C GLU A 98 -9.03 5.04 3.82
N THR A 99 -10.31 5.37 4.01
CA THR A 99 -10.92 6.61 3.53
C THR A 99 -11.29 7.52 4.69
N PHE A 100 -11.11 8.83 4.49
CA PHE A 100 -11.42 9.82 5.51
C PHE A 100 -12.92 9.86 5.85
N GLU A 101 -13.79 9.61 4.86
CA GLU A 101 -15.24 9.62 5.04
C GLU A 101 -15.74 8.48 5.96
N LYS A 102 -15.01 7.36 6.04
CA LYS A 102 -15.33 6.24 6.95
C LYS A 102 -15.10 6.58 8.43
N VAL A 103 -14.38 7.65 8.75
CA VAL A 103 -14.09 8.07 10.15
C VAL A 103 -15.36 8.54 10.90
N ASP A 104 -16.36 9.05 10.17
CA ASP A 104 -17.46 9.84 10.76
C ASP A 104 -18.82 9.12 10.83
N SER A 105 -18.98 7.93 10.24
CA SER A 105 -20.24 7.15 10.25
C SER A 105 -20.10 5.88 11.07
N GLU A 106 -20.17 5.98 12.40
CA GLU A 106 -20.02 4.82 13.28
C GLU A 106 -21.32 4.42 13.99
N PRO A 107 -21.77 3.16 13.85
CA PRO A 107 -22.71 2.53 14.77
C PRO A 107 -22.19 2.60 16.22
N PRO A 108 -23.08 2.69 17.23
CA PRO A 108 -22.67 2.85 18.64
C PRO A 108 -21.74 1.74 19.17
N GLU A 109 -21.82 0.55 18.60
CA GLU A 109 -21.00 -0.61 18.97
C GLU A 109 -19.56 -0.48 18.46
N LEU A 110 -19.35 0.08 17.26
CA LEU A 110 -18.03 0.26 16.66
C LEU A 110 -17.28 1.45 17.29
N ALA A 111 -18.02 2.47 17.75
CA ALA A 111 -17.45 3.57 18.52
C ALA A 111 -16.77 3.11 19.83
N ALA A 112 -17.20 1.98 20.40
CA ALA A 112 -16.53 1.38 21.56
C ALA A 112 -15.20 0.73 21.19
N VAL A 113 -15.13 0.08 20.02
CA VAL A 113 -13.92 -0.56 19.49
C VAL A 113 -12.87 0.48 19.13
N LYS A 114 -13.26 1.53 18.40
CA LYS A 114 -12.37 2.66 18.09
C LYS A 114 -11.83 3.33 19.33
N ARG A 115 -12.69 3.61 20.33
CA ARG A 115 -12.25 4.20 21.60
C ARG A 115 -11.25 3.29 22.34
N ALA A 116 -11.50 1.98 22.38
CA ALA A 116 -10.58 1.03 23.00
C ALA A 116 -9.24 0.99 22.29
N TRP A 117 -9.23 1.09 20.96
CA TRP A 117 -8.01 1.22 20.18
C TRP A 117 -7.27 2.53 20.49
N GLU A 118 -7.94 3.69 20.40
CA GLU A 118 -7.37 5.01 20.71
C GLU A 118 -6.77 5.07 22.12
N GLU A 119 -7.44 4.47 23.11
CA GLU A 119 -6.95 4.36 24.48
C GLU A 119 -5.69 3.49 24.59
N ALA A 120 -5.64 2.37 23.86
CA ALA A 120 -4.53 1.43 23.88
C ALA A 120 -3.26 1.98 23.21
N ILE A 121 -3.41 2.65 22.07
CA ILE A 121 -2.28 3.18 21.28
C ILE A 121 -1.83 4.58 21.73
N GLY A 122 -2.70 5.33 22.40
CA GLY A 122 -2.44 6.69 22.88
C GLY A 122 -2.70 7.79 21.84
N PRO A 123 -2.89 9.04 22.29
CA PRO A 123 -3.38 10.13 21.45
C PRO A 123 -2.42 10.56 20.35
N GLU A 124 -1.10 10.53 20.61
CA GLU A 124 -0.09 10.93 19.62
C GLU A 124 -0.09 10.00 18.40
N TYR A 125 -0.20 8.69 18.63
CA TYR A 125 -0.27 7.71 17.55
C TYR A 125 -1.64 7.77 16.86
N ALA A 126 -2.73 7.98 17.61
CA ALA A 126 -4.08 8.07 17.06
C ALA A 126 -4.19 9.24 16.07
N GLU A 127 -3.69 10.42 16.46
CA GLU A 127 -3.65 11.62 15.62
C GLU A 127 -2.82 11.39 14.35
N SER A 128 -1.65 10.74 14.49
CA SER A 128 -0.81 10.41 13.34
C SER A 128 -1.47 9.40 12.40
N ALA A 129 -2.08 8.35 12.93
CA ALA A 129 -2.74 7.31 12.15
C ALA A 129 -3.98 7.84 11.41
N MET A 130 -4.76 8.72 12.03
CA MET A 130 -5.98 9.30 11.44
C MET A 130 -5.73 10.60 10.65
N SER A 131 -4.50 11.12 10.63
CA SER A 131 -4.17 12.33 9.87
C SER A 131 -4.42 12.13 8.39
N HIS A 132 -5.18 13.03 7.77
CA HIS A 132 -5.47 12.99 6.33
C HIS A 132 -4.17 12.99 5.48
N TYR A 133 -3.15 13.72 5.92
CA TYR A 133 -1.83 13.70 5.27
C TYR A 133 -1.14 12.33 5.38
N ALA A 134 -1.24 11.67 6.54
CA ALA A 134 -0.62 10.37 6.76
C ALA A 134 -1.34 9.27 5.94
N ILE A 135 -2.67 9.34 5.86
CA ILE A 135 -3.49 8.47 5.00
C ILE A 135 -3.03 8.57 3.54
N LEU A 136 -2.97 9.79 3.00
CA LEU A 136 -2.53 9.99 1.61
C LEU A 136 -1.07 9.57 1.39
N ALA A 137 -0.18 9.87 2.34
CA ALA A 137 1.22 9.43 2.26
C ALA A 137 1.34 7.89 2.21
N ARG A 138 0.53 7.16 2.99
CA ARG A 138 0.47 5.70 2.95
C ARG A 138 -0.08 5.17 1.62
N ARG A 139 -1.13 5.78 1.07
CA ARG A 139 -1.63 5.42 -0.28
C ARG A 139 -0.54 5.59 -1.34
N VAL A 140 0.16 6.73 -1.32
CA VAL A 140 1.30 7.00 -2.23
C VAL A 140 2.42 5.98 -2.07
N LEU A 141 2.74 5.61 -0.83
CA LEU A 141 3.73 4.58 -0.56
C LEU A 141 3.29 3.21 -1.10
N ARG A 142 2.03 2.81 -0.90
CA ARG A 142 1.48 1.56 -1.46
C ARG A 142 1.61 1.51 -2.99
N PHE A 143 1.34 2.61 -3.69
CA PHE A 143 1.56 2.70 -5.14
C PHE A 143 3.01 2.47 -5.55
N SER A 144 3.94 2.86 -4.69
CA SER A 144 5.38 2.74 -4.95
C SER A 144 5.92 1.34 -4.64
N LEU A 145 5.22 0.57 -3.79
CA LEU A 145 5.63 -0.77 -3.36
C LEU A 145 5.02 -1.89 -4.21
N ALA A 146 3.85 -1.66 -4.80
CA ALA A 146 3.20 -2.68 -5.61
C ALA A 146 3.93 -2.93 -6.91
N TRP A 147 4.32 -4.19 -7.12
CA TRP A 147 4.99 -4.59 -8.35
C TRP A 147 4.03 -4.73 -9.53
N GLN A 148 2.72 -4.87 -9.27
CA GLN A 148 1.68 -4.93 -10.27
C GLN A 148 0.55 -4.00 -9.89
N TRP A 149 0.14 -3.14 -10.85
CA TRP A 149 -1.02 -2.28 -10.69
C TRP A 149 -2.18 -2.93 -11.41
N ALA A 150 -3.22 -3.24 -10.65
CA ALA A 150 -4.50 -3.55 -11.27
C ALA A 150 -5.03 -2.31 -12.00
N TYR A 151 -5.89 -2.49 -13.02
CA TYR A 151 -6.32 -1.36 -13.85
C TYR A 151 -7.03 -0.26 -13.04
N TRP A 152 -7.74 -0.62 -11.96
CA TRP A 152 -8.45 0.30 -11.07
C TRP A 152 -7.52 1.13 -10.18
N TRP A 153 -6.24 0.76 -10.04
CA TRP A 153 -5.27 1.56 -9.28
C TRP A 153 -5.03 2.94 -9.89
N GLN A 154 -5.26 3.10 -11.20
CA GLN A 154 -5.13 4.40 -11.86
C GLN A 154 -6.16 5.40 -11.36
N ASP A 155 -7.39 4.95 -11.12
CA ASP A 155 -8.46 5.79 -10.59
C ASP A 155 -8.15 6.18 -9.14
N LEU A 156 -7.75 5.21 -8.30
CA LEU A 156 -7.38 5.47 -6.91
C LEU A 156 -6.16 6.40 -6.80
N TYR A 157 -5.16 6.20 -7.65
CA TYR A 157 -3.99 7.07 -7.73
C TYR A 157 -4.42 8.50 -8.09
N SER A 158 -5.27 8.65 -9.12
CA SER A 158 -5.80 9.94 -9.55
C SER A 158 -6.60 10.65 -8.46
N GLN A 159 -7.44 9.90 -7.72
CA GLN A 159 -8.19 10.41 -6.57
C GLN A 159 -7.25 10.84 -5.44
N THR A 160 -6.29 9.99 -5.08
CA THR A 160 -5.27 10.30 -4.06
C THR A 160 -4.49 11.58 -4.41
N LEU A 161 -4.10 11.74 -5.69
CA LEU A 161 -3.45 12.95 -6.16
C LEU A 161 -4.36 14.19 -6.08
N ALA A 162 -5.65 14.05 -6.37
CA ALA A 162 -6.61 15.14 -6.31
C ALA A 162 -6.88 15.58 -4.86
N GLU A 163 -7.08 14.62 -3.94
CA GLU A 163 -7.21 14.87 -2.50
C GLU A 163 -5.96 15.55 -1.95
N TRP A 164 -4.77 15.06 -2.31
CA TRP A 164 -3.50 15.67 -1.93
C TRP A 164 -3.41 17.14 -2.36
N LYS A 165 -3.75 17.44 -3.62
CA LYS A 165 -3.76 18.82 -4.15
C LYS A 165 -4.76 19.71 -3.42
N ALA A 166 -5.92 19.17 -3.05
CA ALA A 166 -6.95 19.93 -2.34
C ALA A 166 -6.56 20.28 -0.89
N LEU A 167 -5.70 19.47 -0.25
CA LEU A 167 -5.21 19.73 1.10
C LEU A 167 -4.10 20.77 1.18
N ARG A 168 -3.40 21.01 0.07
CA ARG A 168 -2.42 22.09 0.04
C ARG A 168 -3.14 23.42 0.11
N PRO A 169 -2.75 24.31 1.03
CA PRO A 169 -3.15 25.70 0.86
C PRO A 169 -2.73 26.09 -0.54
N VAL A 170 -3.66 26.70 -1.30
CA VAL A 170 -3.27 27.44 -2.49
C VAL A 170 -2.31 28.47 -1.95
N GLU A 171 -1.01 28.21 -2.06
CA GLU A 171 -0.04 29.29 -2.06
C GLU A 171 -0.60 30.19 -3.15
N GLU A 172 -1.10 31.36 -2.75
CA GLU A 172 -1.35 32.44 -3.69
C GLU A 172 0.01 32.58 -4.36
N SER A 173 0.18 31.90 -5.50
CA SER A 173 1.25 32.18 -6.40
C SER A 173 1.05 33.65 -6.64
N GLU A 174 1.91 34.47 -6.05
CA GLU A 174 2.22 35.77 -6.59
C GLU A 174 2.63 35.42 -8.02
N GLU A 175 1.64 35.36 -8.92
CA GLU A 175 1.82 35.47 -10.34
C GLU A 175 2.45 36.85 -10.47
N GLU A 176 3.77 36.91 -10.25
CA GLU A 176 4.63 37.88 -10.88
C GLU A 176 4.34 37.69 -12.36
N SER A 177 3.36 38.48 -12.81
CA SER A 177 3.10 38.68 -14.22
C SER A 177 4.38 39.28 -14.76
N ASP A 178 5.29 38.42 -15.20
CA ASP A 178 6.32 38.77 -16.16
C ASP A 178 5.58 39.12 -17.46
N ASP A 179 5.08 40.36 -17.48
CA ASP A 179 4.81 41.14 -18.67
C ASP A 179 6.17 41.40 -19.34
N ASP A 180 6.77 40.34 -19.87
CA ASP A 180 7.84 40.40 -20.85
C ASP A 180 7.21 40.79 -22.19
N SER A 181 6.81 42.05 -22.23
CA SER A 181 6.71 42.80 -23.47
C SER A 181 8.11 43.28 -23.85
N ASP A 182 8.86 42.47 -24.60
CA ASP A 182 9.71 43.03 -25.64
C ASP A 182 9.88 42.08 -26.83
N ASP A 183 9.30 42.54 -27.94
CA ASP A 183 9.47 42.01 -29.29
C ASP A 183 10.95 41.91 -29.64
N SER A 184 11.40 40.73 -30.08
CA SER A 184 12.61 40.63 -30.88
C SER A 184 12.44 39.50 -31.89
N ASP A 185 11.82 39.87 -33.02
CA ASP A 185 12.01 39.22 -34.31
C ASP A 185 13.52 39.14 -34.60
N ASP A 186 14.11 37.94 -34.55
CA ASP A 186 15.40 37.69 -35.18
C ASP A 186 15.33 36.40 -36.00
N ASP A 187 14.91 36.60 -37.25
CA ASP A 187 15.12 35.69 -38.37
C ASP A 187 16.62 35.45 -38.56
N SER A 188 17.12 34.23 -38.31
CA SER A 188 18.30 33.64 -38.94
C SER A 188 18.47 32.20 -38.46
N ASP A 189 19.05 31.26 -39.19
CA ASP A 189 19.25 30.98 -40.60
C ASP A 189 19.72 29.52 -40.60
N ASP A 190 19.34 28.83 -41.65
CA ASP A 190 19.73 27.49 -42.07
C ASP A 190 21.20 27.14 -41.79
N SER A 191 21.45 26.03 -41.10
CA SER A 191 22.67 25.24 -41.32
C SER A 191 22.50 23.79 -40.85
N GLU A 192 22.23 22.95 -41.84
CA GLU A 192 22.61 21.54 -41.84
C GLU A 192 24.14 21.43 -41.63
N ASP A 193 24.58 20.75 -40.57
CA ASP A 193 25.91 20.16 -40.57
C ASP A 193 25.90 18.79 -39.91
N ALA A 194 26.58 17.88 -40.60
CA ALA A 194 26.57 16.45 -40.43
C ALA A 194 28.00 15.99 -40.15
N SER A 195 28.23 15.44 -38.97
CA SER A 195 29.24 14.42 -38.61
C SER A 195 29.18 14.29 -37.08
N GLU A 196 29.64 13.26 -36.38
CA GLU A 196 30.58 12.17 -36.58
C GLU A 196 30.28 11.25 -35.38
N ASP A 197 29.98 9.98 -35.57
CA ASP A 197 30.95 8.89 -35.37
C ASP A 197 31.89 9.08 -34.17
N GLY A 198 31.67 8.27 -33.14
CA GLY A 198 32.39 8.34 -31.86
C GLY A 198 32.04 7.15 -30.99
N SER A 199 32.36 5.95 -31.47
CA SER A 199 32.45 4.73 -30.69
C SER A 199 33.55 4.86 -29.64
N GLU A 200 33.22 4.78 -28.36
CA GLU A 200 34.18 4.41 -27.33
C GLU A 200 33.57 3.29 -26.47
N ASP A 201 34.14 2.10 -26.72
CA ASP A 201 34.12 0.92 -25.86
C ASP A 201 34.52 1.31 -24.43
N GLU A 202 33.60 1.20 -23.47
CA GLU A 202 33.98 1.05 -22.06
C GLU A 202 33.92 -0.42 -21.67
N GLU A 203 35.10 -0.90 -21.32
CA GLU A 203 35.45 -2.23 -20.87
C GLU A 203 34.57 -2.66 -19.69
N ASN A 204 33.79 -3.72 -19.89
CA ASN A 204 33.09 -4.43 -18.82
C ASN A 204 34.11 -5.37 -18.12
N PRO A 205 34.51 -5.11 -16.86
CA PRO A 205 35.37 -6.03 -16.15
C PRO A 205 34.59 -7.30 -15.80
N GLU A 206 35.12 -8.43 -16.25
CA GLU A 206 34.72 -9.79 -15.91
C GLU A 206 34.44 -9.93 -14.40
N ALA A 207 33.17 -9.96 -14.03
CA ALA A 207 32.76 -10.47 -12.73
C ALA A 207 32.96 -11.99 -12.76
N GLU A 208 33.93 -12.47 -11.98
CA GLU A 208 34.14 -13.88 -11.71
C GLU A 208 32.83 -14.50 -11.23
N ALA A 209 32.25 -15.35 -12.06
CA ALA A 209 31.18 -16.26 -11.68
C ALA A 209 31.77 -17.25 -10.66
N GLY A 210 31.54 -16.99 -9.38
CA GLY A 210 31.75 -17.97 -8.33
C GLY A 210 30.84 -19.16 -8.58
N ASP A 211 31.43 -20.36 -8.59
CA ASP A 211 30.75 -21.64 -8.67
C ASP A 211 29.60 -21.70 -7.64
N ILE A 212 28.36 -21.68 -8.15
CA ILE A 212 27.18 -22.02 -7.36
C ILE A 212 27.15 -23.55 -7.30
N PRO A 213 27.28 -24.18 -6.12
CA PRO A 213 27.12 -25.61 -6.02
C PRO A 213 25.70 -26.00 -6.43
N GLU A 214 25.61 -26.97 -7.36
CA GLU A 214 24.38 -27.64 -7.73
C GLU A 214 23.80 -28.29 -6.46
N ASP A 215 22.69 -27.72 -5.96
CA ASP A 215 21.92 -28.28 -4.85
C ASP A 215 21.01 -29.36 -5.42
N ASP A 216 21.52 -30.58 -5.45
CA ASP A 216 20.82 -31.81 -5.82
C ASP A 216 19.86 -32.21 -4.69
N GLY A 217 18.91 -31.33 -4.37
CA GLY A 217 17.92 -31.50 -3.30
C GLY A 217 16.65 -32.20 -3.76
N ASP A 218 16.77 -33.34 -4.45
CA ASP A 218 15.68 -34.30 -4.63
C ASP A 218 15.39 -34.99 -3.28
N GLU A 219 14.72 -34.29 -2.36
CA GLU A 219 14.22 -34.91 -1.13
C GLU A 219 12.69 -34.79 -1.00
N ILE A 220 12.05 -35.86 -1.47
CA ILE A 220 11.10 -36.66 -0.67
C ILE A 220 9.88 -35.90 -0.17
N TRP A 221 8.87 -35.79 -1.04
CA TRP A 221 7.48 -35.69 -0.59
C TRP A 221 7.01 -37.07 -0.17
N GLU A 222 7.15 -37.40 1.12
CA GLU A 222 6.45 -38.54 1.72
C GLU A 222 4.94 -38.31 1.59
N SER A 223 4.32 -39.12 0.73
CA SER A 223 2.88 -39.21 0.61
C SER A 223 2.29 -39.64 1.96
N TYR A 224 1.60 -38.73 2.64
CA TYR A 224 0.69 -39.06 3.72
C TYR A 224 -0.42 -39.94 3.15
N SER A 225 -0.40 -41.23 3.48
CA SER A 225 -1.53 -42.13 3.31
C SER A 225 -2.55 -41.82 4.40
N GLU A 226 -3.72 -41.34 4.00
CA GLU A 226 -4.93 -41.34 4.82
C GLU A 226 -5.29 -42.79 5.15
N ASP A 227 -5.00 -43.22 6.37
CA ASP A 227 -5.63 -44.40 6.94
C ASP A 227 -7.03 -43.97 7.42
N GLU A 228 -8.03 -44.28 6.59
CA GLU A 228 -9.44 -44.19 6.96
C GLU A 228 -9.76 -45.23 8.04
N ASP A 229 -10.30 -44.74 9.15
CA ASP A 229 -10.90 -45.54 10.21
C ASP A 229 -12.15 -46.29 9.69
N GLU A 230 -12.08 -47.62 9.61
CA GLU A 230 -13.28 -48.49 9.63
C GLU A 230 -13.51 -48.98 11.07
N ASP A 231 -14.28 -48.19 11.83
CA ASP A 231 -14.94 -48.63 13.06
C ASP A 231 -16.10 -49.57 12.70
N ASP A 232 -15.89 -50.87 12.89
CA ASP A 232 -16.92 -51.91 12.79
C ASP A 232 -17.34 -52.39 14.20
N ALA A 233 -18.60 -52.05 14.54
CA ALA A 233 -19.57 -52.74 15.42
C ALA A 233 -19.32 -52.91 16.94
#